data_AF-A0A0T8U808-F1
#
_entry.id   AF-A0A0T8U808-F1
#
_cell.length_a   1.000
_cell.length_b   1.000
_cell.length_c   1.000
_cell.angle_alpha   90.00
_cell.angle_beta   90.00
_cell.angle_gamma   90.00
#
_symmetry.space_group_name_H-M   'P 1'
#
loop_
_entity.id
_entity.type
_entity.pdbx_description
1 polymer ?
#
loop_
_entity_poly.entity_id
_entity_poly.type
_entity_poly.pdbx_seq_one_letter_code
_entity_poly.pdbx_strand_id
1 'polypeptide(L)'
;MKQDDLDKVADYLFKTEEWTMYELILFGNLYSFYDVDYVTRIGREVMEREEFYQEIGRHKRLVLILALNCYQHCLEHASFDNASYFETYTEKIIGKGIKLYERNVFHYLKGFALYQKGKCKEGCSQMQEAMHIFDVLGLPEQVAYYQEHYEKFVKD
;
A
#
# COMPACT_ATOMS: atom_id res chain seq x y z
N MET A 1 9.92 6.70 15.93
CA MET A 1 8.98 6.17 16.94
C MET A 1 9.74 5.18 17.83
N LYS A 2 9.40 5.05 19.12
CA LYS A 2 10.08 4.09 20.01
C LYS A 2 9.47 2.71 19.85
N GLN A 3 10.29 1.66 19.92
CA GLN A 3 9.84 0.27 19.76
C GLN A 3 8.77 -0.10 20.79
N ASP A 4 8.95 0.27 22.06
CA ASP A 4 7.96 0.01 23.12
C ASP A 4 6.57 0.59 22.84
N ASP A 5 6.47 1.68 22.06
CA ASP A 5 5.19 2.27 21.69
C ASP A 5 4.54 1.51 20.52
N LEU A 6 5.35 1.03 19.57
CA LEU A 6 4.90 0.14 18.49
C LEU A 6 4.38 -1.18 19.05
N ASP A 7 5.10 -1.78 20.01
CA ASP A 7 4.73 -3.06 20.60
C ASP A 7 3.39 -2.97 21.33
N LYS A 8 3.12 -1.87 22.04
CA LYS A 8 1.82 -1.62 22.68
C LYS A 8 0.67 -1.53 21.66
N VAL A 9 0.92 -0.87 20.53
CA VAL A 9 -0.08 -0.74 19.47
C VAL A 9 -0.29 -2.09 18.78
N ALA A 10 0.77 -2.84 18.50
CA ALA A 10 0.67 -4.19 17.94
C ALA A 10 -0.10 -5.13 18.87
N ASP A 11 0.19 -5.11 20.17
CA ASP A 11 -0.53 -5.87 21.19
C ASP A 11 -2.02 -5.52 21.23
N TYR A 12 -2.35 -4.23 21.16
CA TYR A 12 -3.73 -3.76 21.09
C TYR A 12 -4.45 -4.30 19.86
N LEU A 13 -3.84 -4.12 18.68
CA LEU A 13 -4.41 -4.54 17.40
C LEU A 13 -4.62 -6.06 17.35
N PHE A 14 -3.68 -6.84 17.89
CA PHE A 14 -3.77 -8.30 17.96
C PHE A 14 -4.86 -8.81 18.91
N LYS A 15 -5.08 -8.12 20.04
CA LYS A 15 -6.13 -8.49 21.01
C LYS A 15 -7.53 -8.05 20.58
N THR A 16 -7.65 -7.22 19.55
CA THR A 16 -8.92 -6.67 19.09
C THR A 16 -9.59 -7.63 18.12
N GLU A 17 -10.70 -8.25 18.53
CA GLU A 17 -11.40 -9.26 17.73
C GLU A 17 -12.07 -8.67 16.49
N GLU A 18 -12.74 -7.53 16.62
CA GLU A 18 -13.43 -6.84 15.52
C GLU A 18 -12.82 -5.45 15.31
N TRP A 19 -12.12 -5.29 14.20
CA TRP A 19 -11.54 -4.00 13.83
C TRP A 19 -12.62 -3.06 13.33
N THR A 20 -12.60 -1.83 13.80
CA THR A 20 -13.38 -0.72 13.28
C THR A 20 -12.51 0.16 12.38
N MET A 21 -13.04 1.29 11.93
CA MET A 21 -12.23 2.30 11.24
C MET A 21 -11.06 2.81 12.08
N TYR A 22 -11.17 2.80 13.41
CA TYR A 22 -10.09 3.24 14.28
C TYR A 22 -8.86 2.34 14.14
N GLU A 23 -9.02 1.03 14.24
CA GLU A 23 -7.94 0.06 14.09
C GLU A 23 -7.33 0.10 12.68
N LEU A 24 -8.18 0.23 11.65
CA LEU A 24 -7.74 0.34 10.26
C LEU A 24 -6.87 1.59 10.03
N ILE A 25 -7.27 2.74 10.57
CA ILE A 25 -6.50 3.99 10.49
C ILE A 25 -5.22 3.89 11.31
N LEU A 26 -5.29 3.32 12.52
CA LEU A 26 -4.14 3.15 13.40
C LEU A 26 -3.07 2.28 12.74
N PHE A 27 -3.46 1.14 12.18
CA PHE A 27 -2.57 0.29 11.40
C PHE A 27 -2.03 1.03 10.16
N GLY A 28 -2.91 1.66 9.38
CA GLY A 28 -2.54 2.38 8.16
C GLY A 28 -1.56 3.52 8.35
N ASN A 29 -1.52 4.15 9.53
CA ASN A 29 -0.58 5.22 9.85
C ASN A 29 0.78 4.70 10.34
N LEU A 30 0.84 3.45 10.78
CA LEU A 30 2.03 2.90 11.45
C LEU A 30 2.67 1.74 10.68
N TYR A 31 2.04 1.26 9.60
CA TYR A 31 2.49 0.07 8.87
C TYR A 31 3.97 0.10 8.48
N SER A 32 4.49 1.25 8.04
CA SER A 32 5.87 1.41 7.58
C SER A 32 6.92 1.25 8.68
N PHE A 33 6.51 1.29 9.96
CA PHE A 33 7.38 1.06 11.11
C PHE A 33 7.41 -0.40 11.58
N TYR A 34 6.51 -1.24 11.09
CA TYR A 34 6.47 -2.66 11.43
C TYR A 34 7.27 -3.48 10.42
N ASP A 35 7.63 -4.70 10.80
CA ASP A 35 8.25 -5.66 9.88
C ASP A 35 7.25 -6.18 8.85
N VAL A 36 7.78 -6.62 7.70
CA VAL A 36 6.97 -7.07 6.57
C VAL A 36 6.10 -8.28 6.89
N ASP A 37 6.52 -9.17 7.79
CA ASP A 37 5.76 -10.36 8.14
C ASP A 37 4.52 -9.99 8.98
N TYR A 38 4.69 -9.09 9.95
CA TYR A 38 3.58 -8.53 10.72
C TYR A 38 2.60 -7.77 9.82
N VAL A 39 3.09 -6.86 8.97
CA VAL A 39 2.24 -6.09 8.04
C VAL A 39 1.48 -7.02 7.09
N THR A 40 2.14 -8.05 6.58
CA THR A 40 1.51 -9.03 5.69
C THR A 40 0.39 -9.78 6.40
N ARG A 41 0.64 -10.31 7.60
CA ARG A 41 -0.34 -11.09 8.36
C ARG A 41 -1.59 -10.26 8.64
N ILE A 42 -1.40 -9.09 9.23
CA ILE A 42 -2.49 -8.17 9.58
C ILE A 42 -3.22 -7.67 8.33
N GLY A 43 -2.47 -7.32 7.28
CA GLY A 43 -3.05 -6.90 6.01
C GLY A 43 -3.97 -7.96 5.41
N ARG A 44 -3.58 -9.24 5.43
CA ARG A 44 -4.42 -10.35 4.94
C ARG A 44 -5.70 -10.50 5.75
N GLU A 45 -5.62 -10.44 7.08
CA GLU A 45 -6.80 -10.52 7.96
C GLU A 45 -7.80 -9.38 7.66
N VAL A 46 -7.32 -8.16 7.41
CA VAL A 46 -8.15 -7.02 7.00
C VAL A 46 -8.82 -7.29 5.64
N MET A 47 -8.08 -7.83 4.67
CA MET A 47 -8.61 -8.13 3.33
C MET A 47 -9.64 -9.26 3.34
N GLU A 48 -9.47 -10.27 4.20
CA GLU A 48 -10.42 -11.38 4.34
C GLU A 48 -11.74 -10.95 4.98
N ARG A 49 -11.73 -9.87 5.76
CA ARG A 49 -12.91 -9.30 6.44
C ARG A 49 -13.54 -8.12 5.68
N GLU A 50 -13.17 -7.92 4.40
CA GLU A 50 -13.66 -6.81 3.57
C GLU A 50 -15.18 -6.62 3.65
N GLU A 51 -15.94 -7.71 3.59
CA GLU A 51 -17.41 -7.71 3.58
C GLU A 51 -18.01 -7.03 4.81
N PHE A 52 -17.38 -7.18 5.98
CA PHE A 52 -17.79 -6.52 7.22
C PHE A 52 -17.66 -4.98 7.14
N TYR A 53 -16.71 -4.50 6.33
CA TYR A 53 -16.47 -3.08 6.13
C TYR A 53 -17.35 -2.47 5.03
N GLN A 54 -18.07 -3.27 4.24
CA GLN A 54 -18.68 -2.80 3.00
C GLN A 54 -19.94 -1.94 3.14
N GLU A 55 -20.57 -1.89 4.32
CA GLU A 55 -21.80 -1.13 4.55
C GLU A 55 -21.60 0.39 4.36
N ILE A 56 -20.35 0.89 4.50
CA ILE A 56 -20.03 2.31 4.38
C ILE A 56 -19.00 2.54 3.28
N GLY A 57 -19.33 3.35 2.27
CA GLY A 57 -18.45 3.60 1.11
C GLY A 57 -17.05 4.14 1.47
N ARG A 58 -16.92 4.91 2.57
CA ARG A 58 -15.61 5.37 3.07
C ARG A 58 -14.71 4.22 3.52
N HIS A 59 -15.30 3.16 4.07
CA HIS A 59 -14.54 2.00 4.57
C HIS A 59 -13.96 1.19 3.40
N LYS A 60 -14.71 1.03 2.29
CA LYS A 60 -14.19 0.39 1.06
C LYS A 60 -12.96 1.10 0.50
N ARG A 61 -12.95 2.44 0.56
CA ARG A 61 -11.79 3.22 0.13
C ARG A 61 -10.60 3.01 1.07
N LEU A 62 -10.83 2.99 2.38
CA LEU A 62 -9.76 2.74 3.35
C LEU A 62 -9.13 1.36 3.16
N VAL A 63 -9.93 0.31 2.99
CA VAL A 63 -9.40 -1.06 2.74
C VAL A 63 -8.54 -1.10 1.46
N LEU A 64 -8.96 -0.41 0.40
CA LEU A 64 -8.16 -0.31 -0.82
C LEU A 64 -6.83 0.41 -0.60
N ILE A 65 -6.83 1.51 0.17
CA ILE A 65 -5.59 2.22 0.53
C ILE A 65 -4.68 1.33 1.37
N LEU A 66 -5.23 0.58 2.34
CA LEU A 66 -4.47 -0.36 3.15
C LEU A 66 -3.86 -1.49 2.31
N ALA A 67 -4.60 -2.01 1.32
CA ALA A 67 -4.08 -3.01 0.39
C ALA A 67 -2.89 -2.46 -0.42
N LEU A 68 -2.96 -1.22 -0.89
CA LEU A 68 -1.85 -0.55 -1.57
C LEU A 68 -0.65 -0.34 -0.65
N ASN A 69 -0.87 0.09 0.59
CA ASN A 69 0.20 0.25 1.59
C ASN A 69 0.91 -1.08 1.88
N CYS A 70 0.14 -2.15 2.07
CA CYS A 70 0.69 -3.50 2.27
C CYS A 70 1.46 -3.98 1.03
N TYR A 71 0.93 -3.73 -0.17
CA TYR A 71 1.61 -4.06 -1.42
C TYR A 71 2.96 -3.35 -1.55
N GLN A 72 2.96 -2.02 -1.37
CA GLN A 72 4.18 -1.22 -1.38
C GLN A 72 5.20 -1.75 -0.36
N HIS A 73 4.77 -1.96 0.89
CA HIS A 73 5.67 -2.42 1.95
C HIS A 73 6.29 -3.79 1.66
N CYS A 74 5.52 -4.72 1.07
CA CYS A 74 6.04 -6.00 0.62
C CYS A 74 7.09 -5.83 -0.50
N LEU A 75 6.85 -4.95 -1.47
CA LEU A 75 7.81 -4.67 -2.54
C LEU A 75 9.10 -4.04 -1.99
N GLU A 76 9.00 -3.06 -1.09
CA GLU A 76 10.15 -2.40 -0.44
C GLU A 76 11.06 -3.41 0.28
N HIS A 77 10.50 -4.49 0.81
CA HIS A 77 11.21 -5.57 1.51
C HIS A 77 11.48 -6.80 0.64
N ALA A 78 11.25 -6.72 -0.68
CA ALA A 78 11.41 -7.82 -1.63
C ALA A 78 10.64 -9.11 -1.26
N SER A 79 9.51 -8.98 -0.53
CA SER A 79 8.62 -10.08 -0.15
C SER A 79 7.63 -10.36 -1.29
N PHE A 80 8.12 -10.89 -2.41
CA PHE A 80 7.36 -10.96 -3.67
C PHE A 80 6.14 -11.88 -3.62
N ASP A 81 6.21 -13.00 -2.89
CA ASP A 81 5.09 -13.92 -2.74
C ASP A 81 3.92 -13.26 -1.99
N ASN A 82 4.23 -12.47 -0.97
CA ASN A 82 3.23 -11.68 -0.24
C ASN A 82 2.74 -10.49 -1.05
N ALA A 83 3.63 -9.81 -1.78
CA ALA A 83 3.27 -8.72 -2.67
C ALA A 83 2.24 -9.17 -3.72
N SER A 84 2.41 -10.37 -4.29
CA SER A 84 1.50 -10.96 -5.28
C SER A 84 0.05 -11.11 -4.76
N TYR A 85 -0.12 -11.44 -3.48
CA TYR A 85 -1.44 -11.49 -2.86
C TYR A 85 -2.12 -10.12 -2.86
N PHE A 86 -1.42 -9.08 -2.39
CA PHE A 86 -1.97 -7.72 -2.32
C PHE A 86 -2.18 -7.11 -3.71
N GLU A 87 -1.31 -7.41 -4.67
CA GLU A 87 -1.50 -7.04 -6.08
C GLU A 87 -2.82 -7.60 -6.61
N THR A 88 -3.02 -8.92 -6.52
CA THR A 88 -4.23 -9.62 -6.99
C THR A 88 -5.50 -9.09 -6.33
N TYR A 89 -5.44 -8.88 -5.02
CA TYR A 89 -6.57 -8.35 -4.26
C TYR A 89 -6.91 -6.91 -4.68
N THR A 90 -5.90 -6.06 -4.82
CA THR A 90 -6.05 -4.66 -5.26
C THR A 90 -6.67 -4.62 -6.66
N GLU A 91 -6.20 -5.44 -7.61
CA GLU A 91 -6.75 -5.51 -8.98
C GLU A 91 -8.26 -5.83 -8.98
N LYS A 92 -8.69 -6.80 -8.16
CA LYS A 92 -10.10 -7.19 -8.03
C LYS A 92 -10.98 -6.04 -7.56
N ILE A 93 -10.51 -5.23 -6.61
CA ILE A 93 -11.31 -4.14 -6.02
C ILE A 93 -11.23 -2.88 -6.86
N ILE A 94 -10.04 -2.53 -7.36
CA ILE A 94 -9.80 -1.28 -8.07
C ILE A 94 -10.56 -1.19 -9.38
N GLY A 95 -10.86 -2.34 -10.02
CA GLY A 95 -11.66 -2.42 -11.24
C GLY A 95 -13.09 -1.87 -11.10
N LYS A 96 -13.61 -1.69 -9.88
CA LYS A 96 -14.93 -1.13 -9.61
C LYS A 96 -14.87 0.40 -9.44
N GLY A 97 -15.48 1.15 -10.36
CA GLY A 97 -15.61 2.61 -10.28
C GLY A 97 -14.38 3.40 -10.76
N ILE A 98 -14.39 4.72 -10.55
CA ILE A 98 -13.39 5.65 -11.13
C ILE A 98 -12.03 5.53 -10.40
N LYS A 99 -11.97 5.75 -9.07
CA LYS A 99 -10.79 5.50 -8.19
C LYS A 99 -9.44 6.01 -8.75
N LEU A 100 -9.41 7.24 -9.28
CA LEU A 100 -8.26 7.77 -10.04
C LEU A 100 -6.95 7.77 -9.22
N TYR A 101 -7.02 8.23 -7.97
CA TYR A 101 -5.86 8.30 -7.09
C TYR A 101 -5.26 6.91 -6.85
N GLU A 102 -6.10 5.98 -6.39
CA GLU A 102 -5.66 4.62 -6.08
C GLU A 102 -5.13 3.90 -7.32
N ARG A 103 -5.71 4.17 -8.51
CA ARG A 103 -5.23 3.60 -9.78
C ARG A 103 -3.84 4.13 -10.14
N ASN A 104 -3.58 5.42 -9.93
CA ASN A 104 -2.27 5.98 -10.21
C ASN A 104 -1.20 5.44 -9.24
N VAL A 105 -1.54 5.32 -7.95
CA VAL A 105 -0.67 4.66 -6.97
C VAL A 105 -0.38 3.20 -7.37
N PHE A 106 -1.42 2.45 -7.74
CA PHE A 106 -1.25 1.08 -8.20
C PHE A 106 -0.38 0.99 -9.46
N HIS A 107 -0.55 1.92 -10.40
CA HIS A 107 0.28 2.03 -11.61
C HIS A 107 1.77 2.22 -11.27
N TYR A 108 2.08 3.11 -10.33
CA TYR A 108 3.44 3.30 -9.83
C TYR A 108 4.00 2.00 -9.23
N LEU A 109 3.25 1.35 -8.32
CA LEU A 109 3.72 0.14 -7.63
C LEU A 109 3.94 -1.03 -8.59
N LYS A 110 3.11 -1.17 -9.64
CA LYS A 110 3.38 -2.15 -10.71
C LYS A 110 4.67 -1.84 -11.47
N GLY A 111 4.93 -0.57 -11.76
CA GLY A 111 6.19 -0.13 -12.33
C GLY A 111 7.38 -0.50 -11.45
N PHE A 112 7.25 -0.30 -10.13
CA PHE A 112 8.27 -0.70 -9.17
C PHE A 112 8.50 -2.22 -9.17
N ALA A 113 7.42 -3.02 -9.16
CA ALA A 113 7.52 -4.47 -9.24
C ALA A 113 8.17 -4.95 -10.55
N LEU A 114 7.89 -4.31 -11.69
CA LEU A 114 8.55 -4.61 -12.97
C LEU A 114 10.05 -4.31 -12.92
N TYR A 115 10.43 -3.18 -12.33
CA TYR A 115 11.84 -2.83 -12.11
C TYR A 115 12.55 -3.91 -11.28
N GLN A 116 11.96 -4.32 -10.16
CA GLN A 116 12.52 -5.37 -9.29
C GLN A 116 12.61 -6.74 -9.98
N LYS A 117 11.76 -7.01 -10.97
CA LYS A 117 11.80 -8.22 -11.81
C LYS A 117 12.80 -8.12 -12.98
N GLY A 118 13.63 -7.09 -13.03
CA GLY A 118 14.68 -6.88 -14.05
C GLY A 118 14.19 -6.20 -15.33
N LYS A 119 12.91 -5.81 -15.43
CA LYS A 119 12.37 -5.05 -16.56
C LYS A 119 12.59 -3.55 -16.35
N CYS A 120 13.84 -3.15 -16.12
CA CYS A 120 14.16 -1.83 -15.56
C CYS A 120 13.61 -0.67 -16.40
N LYS A 121 13.76 -0.69 -17.73
CA LYS A 121 13.26 0.39 -18.60
C LYS A 121 11.74 0.56 -18.54
N GLU A 122 11.01 -0.55 -18.61
CA GLU A 122 9.55 -0.56 -18.55
C GLU A 122 9.07 -0.10 -17.17
N GLY A 123 9.65 -0.65 -16.11
CA GLY A 123 9.31 -0.28 -14.73
C GLY A 123 9.61 1.18 -14.41
N CYS A 124 10.79 1.68 -14.78
CA CYS A 124 11.17 3.09 -14.60
C CYS A 124 10.24 4.04 -15.36
N SER A 125 9.94 3.74 -16.63
CA SER A 125 9.02 4.55 -17.42
C SER A 125 7.64 4.61 -16.77
N GLN A 126 7.15 3.47 -16.25
CA GLN A 126 5.83 3.39 -15.63
C GLN A 126 5.75 4.17 -14.31
N MET A 127 6.79 4.09 -13.48
CA MET A 127 6.89 4.89 -12.25
C MET A 127 6.94 6.40 -12.56
N GLN A 128 7.73 6.80 -13.56
CA GLN A 128 7.84 8.20 -14.00
C GLN A 128 6.52 8.74 -14.56
N GLU A 129 5.77 7.94 -15.31
CA GLU A 129 4.44 8.30 -15.80
C GLU A 129 3.46 8.57 -14.65
N ALA A 130 3.45 7.71 -13.62
CA ALA A 130 2.60 7.92 -12.45
C ALA A 130 2.96 9.21 -11.69
N MET A 131 4.25 9.54 -11.55
CA MET A 131 4.69 10.81 -10.97
C MET A 131 4.29 12.01 -11.83
N HIS A 132 4.40 11.90 -13.15
CA HIS A 132 3.95 12.94 -14.07
C HIS A 132 2.44 13.19 -13.97
N ILE A 133 1.62 12.15 -13.79
CA ILE A 133 0.18 12.31 -13.55
C ILE A 133 -0.07 13.13 -12.28
N PHE A 134 0.66 12.90 -11.19
CA PHE A 134 0.53 13.73 -9.98
C PHE A 134 0.95 15.18 -10.21
N ASP A 135 2.01 15.41 -10.99
CA ASP A 135 2.48 16.75 -11.36
C ASP A 135 1.43 17.51 -12.18
N VAL A 136 0.88 16.88 -13.23
CA VAL A 136 -0.21 17.44 -14.07
C VAL A 136 -1.45 17.80 -13.24
N LEU A 137 -1.76 17.03 -12.21
CA LEU A 137 -2.87 17.29 -11.30
C LEU A 137 -2.56 18.34 -10.22
N GLY A 138 -1.35 18.90 -10.19
CA GLY A 138 -0.94 19.90 -9.21
C GLY A 138 -0.80 19.34 -7.79
N LEU A 139 -0.30 18.11 -7.65
CA LEU A 139 -0.10 17.42 -6.36
C LEU A 139 1.39 17.30 -6.00
N PRO A 140 2.09 18.41 -5.70
CA PRO A 140 3.55 18.43 -5.52
C PRO A 140 4.03 17.57 -4.35
N GLU A 141 3.23 17.43 -3.29
CA GLU A 141 3.55 16.56 -2.15
C GLU A 141 3.61 15.08 -2.57
N GLN A 142 2.72 14.65 -3.47
CA GLN A 142 2.73 13.29 -4.00
C GLN A 142 3.92 13.07 -4.92
N VAL A 143 4.24 14.04 -5.77
CA VAL A 143 5.44 13.99 -6.62
C VAL A 143 6.69 13.85 -5.76
N ALA A 144 6.85 14.70 -4.73
CA ALA A 144 8.00 14.65 -3.84
C ALA A 144 8.13 13.29 -3.12
N TYR A 145 7.03 12.77 -2.58
CA TYR A 145 7.00 11.47 -1.91
C TYR A 145 7.44 10.32 -2.83
N TYR A 146 6.87 10.23 -4.03
CA TYR A 146 7.20 9.15 -4.97
C TYR A 146 8.57 9.32 -5.63
N GLN A 147 9.06 10.55 -5.75
CA GLN A 147 10.42 10.84 -6.22
C GLN A 147 11.45 10.40 -5.19
N GLU A 148 11.25 10.71 -3.89
CA GLU A 148 12.12 10.22 -2.81
C GLU A 148 12.14 8.69 -2.77
N HIS A 149 10.95 8.07 -2.87
CA HIS A 149 10.85 6.61 -2.96
C HIS A 149 11.60 6.06 -4.19
N TYR A 150 11.43 6.69 -5.36
CA TYR A 150 12.09 6.27 -6.60
C TYR A 150 13.62 6.30 -6.45
N GLU A 151 14.17 7.42 -5.98
CA GLU A 151 15.61 7.61 -5.78
C GLU A 151 16.20 6.65 -4.72
N LYS A 152 15.41 6.29 -3.71
CA LYS A 152 15.83 5.35 -2.67
C LYS A 152 16.02 3.93 -3.22
N PHE A 153 15.16 3.48 -4.13
CA PHE A 153 15.11 2.08 -4.56
C PHE A 153 15.63 1.82 -5.97
N VAL A 154 15.52 2.79 -6.88
CA VAL A 154 16.02 2.68 -8.25
C VAL A 154 17.48 3.13 -8.28
N LYS A 155 18.37 2.21 -8.66
CA LYS A 155 19.78 2.49 -8.89
C LYS A 155 20.07 2.48 -10.39
N ASP A 156 20.90 3.44 -10.81
CA ASP A 156 21.47 3.52 -12.16
C ASP A 156 22.39 2.33 -12.47
#